data_AF-A0A150XS23-F1
#
_entry.id   AF-A0A150XS23-F1
#
_cell.length_a   1.000
_cell.length_b   1.000
_cell.length_c   1.000
_cell.angle_alpha   90.00
_cell.angle_beta   90.00
_cell.angle_gamma   90.00
#
_symmetry.space_group_name_H-M   'P 1'
#
loop_
_entity.id
_entity.type
_entity.pdbx_description
1 polymer ?
#
loop_
_entity_poly.entity_id
_entity_poly.type
_entity_poly.pdbx_seq_one_letter_code
_entity_poly.pdbx_strand_id
1 'polypeptide(L)'
;MHFLTEISASNEKNMQLDIFRDNGEVLLQIFKSEDVKNWNIEFDVTKEALIFQLLFNKNKTENSANLSRFLNSSLSKNFQRVEFYKQETYFATFPYTIGLEIIQSTINQLISEVYNLEVMTTRATLKAY
;
A
#
# COMPACT_ATOMS: atom_id res chain seq x y z
N MET A 1 13.08 6.69 6.88
CA MET A 1 11.70 6.26 7.15
C MET A 1 11.75 4.97 7.95
N HIS A 2 11.71 5.09 9.28
CA HIS A 2 11.97 4.01 10.24
C HIS A 2 11.04 2.79 10.03
N PHE A 3 9.77 3.05 9.67
CA PHE A 3 8.73 2.03 9.61
C PHE A 3 8.93 0.93 8.54
N LEU A 4 9.52 1.24 7.38
CA LEU A 4 9.77 0.19 6.35
C LEU A 4 10.83 -0.79 6.83
N THR A 5 11.88 -0.29 7.47
CA THR A 5 12.91 -1.14 8.07
C THR A 5 12.31 -1.97 9.21
N GLU A 6 11.51 -1.35 10.09
CA GLU A 6 10.86 -2.05 11.19
C GLU A 6 9.92 -3.16 10.73
N ILE A 7 8.98 -2.88 9.82
CA ILE A 7 8.02 -3.90 9.35
C ILE A 7 8.75 -5.04 8.64
N SER A 8 9.82 -4.75 7.88
CA SER A 8 10.56 -5.77 7.14
C SER A 8 11.44 -6.65 8.03
N ALA A 9 11.99 -6.08 9.11
CA ALA A 9 12.88 -6.78 10.04
C ALA A 9 12.13 -7.47 11.19
N SER A 10 10.85 -7.14 11.41
CA SER A 10 10.08 -7.67 12.51
C SER A 10 9.58 -9.09 12.27
N ASN A 11 9.72 -9.92 13.31
CA ASN A 11 9.15 -11.27 13.35
C ASN A 11 7.70 -11.28 13.85
N GLU A 12 7.13 -10.13 14.23
CA GLU A 12 5.73 -10.03 14.66
C GLU A 12 4.78 -10.37 13.50
N LYS A 13 3.69 -11.07 13.79
CA LYS A 13 2.68 -11.44 12.79
C LYS A 13 1.64 -10.34 12.67
N ASN A 14 0.94 -10.33 11.53
CA ASN A 14 -0.16 -9.40 11.23
C ASN A 14 0.25 -7.93 11.40
N MET A 15 1.46 -7.60 10.96
CA MET A 15 1.89 -6.20 10.98
C MET A 15 1.29 -5.45 9.80
N GLN A 16 0.87 -4.23 10.08
CA GLN A 16 0.29 -3.31 9.12
C GLN A 16 0.94 -1.95 9.29
N LEU A 17 1.55 -1.47 8.21
CA LEU A 17 1.96 -0.08 8.07
C LEU A 17 0.87 0.66 7.30
N ASP A 18 0.20 1.59 7.97
CA ASP A 18 -0.79 2.46 7.37
C ASP A 18 -0.20 3.83 7.08
N ILE A 19 -0.44 4.35 5.88
CA ILE A 19 -0.12 5.72 5.48
C ILE A 19 -1.43 6.48 5.28
N PHE A 20 -1.56 7.61 5.97
CA PHE A 20 -2.78 8.42 6.03
C PHE A 20 -2.54 9.84 5.53
N ARG A 21 -3.61 10.44 5.04
CA ARG A 21 -3.72 11.89 4.89
C ARG A 21 -3.93 12.55 6.26
N ASP A 22 -3.65 13.84 6.38
CA ASP A 22 -3.85 14.61 7.63
C ASP A 22 -5.28 14.57 8.19
N ASN A 23 -6.29 14.35 7.34
CA ASN A 23 -7.69 14.18 7.76
C ASN A 23 -7.99 12.76 8.30
N GLY A 24 -7.00 11.87 8.38
CA GLY A 24 -7.12 10.50 8.90
C GLY A 24 -7.53 9.46 7.86
N GLU A 25 -7.71 9.83 6.58
CA GLU A 25 -8.03 8.86 5.53
C GLU A 25 -6.82 8.02 5.15
N VAL A 26 -6.97 6.70 5.17
CA VAL A 26 -5.94 5.75 4.71
C VAL A 26 -5.74 5.90 3.20
N LEU A 27 -4.48 6.14 2.81
CA LEU A 27 -4.04 6.22 1.43
C LEU A 27 -3.49 4.87 0.96
N LEU A 28 -2.57 4.29 1.73
CA LEU A 28 -1.87 3.05 1.40
C LEU A 28 -1.72 2.21 2.68
N GLN A 29 -1.94 0.91 2.55
CA GLN A 29 -1.63 -0.05 3.60
C GLN A 29 -0.56 -1.02 3.10
N ILE A 30 0.38 -1.36 3.96
CA ILE A 30 1.51 -2.22 3.62
C ILE A 30 1.58 -3.35 4.64
N PHE A 31 1.69 -4.57 4.12
CA PHE A 31 1.71 -5.81 4.90
C PHE A 31 2.93 -6.64 4.55
N LYS A 32 3.31 -7.58 5.43
CA LYS A 32 4.22 -8.64 5.03
C LYS A 32 3.49 -9.67 4.18
N SER A 33 4.17 -10.15 3.14
CA SER A 33 3.68 -11.24 2.30
C SER A 33 3.22 -12.48 3.08
N GLU A 34 3.89 -12.77 4.19
CA GLU A 34 3.60 -13.92 5.06
C GLU A 34 2.22 -13.83 5.71
N ASP A 35 1.81 -12.61 6.06
CA ASP A 35 0.52 -12.34 6.68
C ASP A 35 -0.60 -12.45 5.64
N VAL A 36 -0.38 -11.85 4.46
CA VAL A 36 -1.37 -11.83 3.36
C VAL A 36 -1.61 -13.22 2.76
N LYS A 37 -0.62 -14.11 2.75
CA LYS A 37 -0.80 -15.51 2.29
C LYS A 37 -1.92 -16.24 3.01
N ASN A 38 -2.19 -15.88 4.26
CA ASN A 38 -3.23 -16.52 5.06
C ASN A 38 -4.63 -15.94 4.80
N TRP A 39 -4.76 -14.90 3.96
CA TRP A 39 -6.03 -14.21 3.73
C TRP A 39 -6.91 -14.87 2.67
N ASN A 40 -6.45 -15.96 2.03
CA ASN A 40 -7.16 -16.67 0.96
C ASN A 40 -7.65 -15.74 -0.18
N ILE A 41 -6.83 -14.75 -0.55
CA ILE A 41 -7.13 -13.85 -1.66
C ILE A 41 -6.55 -14.39 -2.97
N GLU A 42 -7.23 -14.16 -4.10
CA GLU A 42 -6.78 -14.55 -5.46
C GLU A 42 -5.68 -13.61 -5.99
N PHE A 43 -4.59 -13.50 -5.23
CA PHE A 43 -3.45 -12.64 -5.50
C PHE A 43 -2.17 -13.45 -5.28
N ASP A 44 -1.26 -13.45 -6.25
CA ASP A 44 -0.02 -14.22 -6.14
C ASP A 44 0.97 -13.52 -5.20
N VAL A 45 1.22 -14.16 -4.05
CA VAL A 45 2.05 -13.61 -3.00
C VAL A 45 3.42 -14.27 -3.04
N THR A 46 4.42 -13.53 -3.53
CA THR A 46 5.83 -13.93 -3.44
C THR A 46 6.27 -13.98 -1.97
N LYS A 47 7.16 -14.90 -1.61
CA LYS A 47 7.78 -14.88 -0.27
C LYS A 47 8.69 -13.65 -0.14
N GLU A 48 8.96 -13.24 1.10
CA GLU A 48 9.96 -12.19 1.38
C GLU A 48 9.67 -10.88 0.61
N ALA A 49 8.42 -10.43 0.71
CA ALA A 49 7.95 -9.23 0.05
C ALA A 49 7.05 -8.41 0.97
N LEU A 50 6.91 -7.13 0.62
CA LEU A 50 5.86 -6.26 1.12
C LEU A 50 4.70 -6.27 0.13
N ILE A 51 3.48 -6.32 0.66
CA ILE A 51 2.24 -6.25 -0.11
C ILE A 51 1.62 -4.89 0.10
N PHE A 52 1.43 -4.17 -0.99
CA PHE A 52 0.79 -2.87 -0.99
C PHE A 52 -0.69 -3.07 -1.29
N GLN A 53 -1.55 -2.41 -0.51
CA GLN A 53 -2.99 -2.38 -0.72
C GLN A 53 -3.45 -0.94 -0.89
N LEU A 54 -4.08 -0.67 -2.05
CA LEU A 54 -4.79 0.57 -2.31
C LEU A 54 -6.28 0.28 -2.32
N LEU A 55 -7.05 1.07 -1.58
CA LEU A 55 -8.49 0.92 -1.47
C LEU A 55 -9.17 2.23 -1.84
N PHE A 56 -9.91 2.18 -2.94
CA PHE A 56 -10.69 3.29 -3.47
C PHE A 56 -12.16 3.12 -3.06
N ASN A 57 -12.60 3.95 -2.11
CA ASN A 57 -13.98 4.01 -1.66
C ASN A 57 -14.57 5.39 -1.96
N LYS A 58 -15.79 5.43 -2.51
CA LYS A 58 -16.51 6.68 -2.83
C LYS A 58 -16.71 7.64 -1.65
N ASN A 59 -16.62 7.14 -0.41
CA ASN A 59 -16.75 7.94 0.79
C ASN A 59 -15.46 8.72 1.15
N LYS A 60 -14.33 8.40 0.51
CA LYS A 60 -13.06 9.10 0.70
C LYS A 60 -12.97 10.37 -0.16
N THR A 61 -12.25 11.36 0.34
CA THR A 61 -12.02 12.64 -0.33
C THR A 61 -11.39 12.44 -1.71
N GLU A 62 -12.03 13.02 -2.74
CA GLU A 62 -11.59 13.00 -4.15
C GLU A 62 -11.32 11.60 -4.73
N ASN A 63 -11.90 10.57 -4.14
CA ASN A 63 -11.41 9.22 -4.37
C ASN A 63 -11.69 8.68 -5.78
N SER A 64 -12.76 9.14 -6.44
CA SER A 64 -12.96 8.87 -7.87
C SER A 64 -11.86 9.49 -8.73
N ALA A 65 -11.39 10.70 -8.40
CA ALA A 65 -10.28 11.34 -9.11
C ALA A 65 -8.94 10.65 -8.79
N ASN A 66 -8.71 10.23 -7.55
CA ASN A 66 -7.55 9.43 -7.16
C ASN A 66 -7.51 8.11 -7.95
N LEU A 67 -8.65 7.41 -8.07
CA LEU A 67 -8.73 6.19 -8.86
C LEU A 67 -8.39 6.45 -10.33
N SER A 68 -8.94 7.50 -10.94
CA SER A 68 -8.60 7.85 -12.32
C SER A 68 -7.12 8.17 -12.49
N ARG A 69 -6.50 8.91 -11.55
CA ARG A 69 -5.05 9.17 -11.56
C ARG A 69 -4.25 7.88 -11.44
N PHE A 70 -4.64 6.99 -10.52
CA PHE A 70 -4.00 5.70 -10.37
C PHE A 70 -4.07 4.86 -11.65
N LEU A 71 -5.26 4.65 -12.21
CA LEU A 71 -5.44 3.85 -13.43
C LEU A 71 -4.65 4.40 -14.62
N ASN A 72 -4.49 5.73 -14.71
CA ASN A 72 -3.71 6.40 -15.76
C ASN A 72 -2.20 6.48 -15.47
N SER A 73 -1.76 6.16 -14.25
CA SER A 73 -0.34 6.17 -13.87
C SER A 73 0.40 4.95 -14.45
N SER A 74 1.73 5.05 -14.55
CA SER A 74 2.57 3.89 -14.90
C SER A 74 2.57 2.82 -13.80
N LEU A 75 2.29 3.22 -12.55
CA LEU A 75 2.29 2.38 -11.36
C LEU A 75 1.19 1.33 -11.40
N SER A 76 0.01 1.64 -11.96
CA SER A 76 -1.14 0.72 -11.99
C SER A 76 -0.83 -0.63 -12.64
N LYS A 77 0.14 -0.67 -13.57
CA LYS A 77 0.58 -1.90 -14.23
C LYS A 77 1.17 -2.93 -13.28
N ASN A 78 1.66 -2.48 -12.12
CA ASN A 78 2.23 -3.34 -11.09
C ASN A 78 1.16 -3.86 -10.12
N PHE A 79 -0.07 -3.36 -10.22
CA PHE A 79 -1.15 -3.70 -9.31
C PHE A 79 -2.19 -4.58 -9.98
N GLN A 80 -2.60 -5.62 -9.27
CA GLN A 80 -3.72 -6.46 -9.63
C GLN A 80 -4.97 -5.96 -8.91
N ARG A 81 -6.07 -5.79 -9.65
CA ARG A 81 -7.38 -5.56 -9.04
C ARG A 81 -7.85 -6.87 -8.39
N VAL A 82 -8.24 -6.80 -7.13
CA VAL A 82 -8.81 -7.93 -6.39
C VAL A 82 -10.15 -7.49 -5.82
N GLU A 83 -11.18 -8.31 -6.01
CA GLU A 83 -12.47 -8.06 -5.38
C GLU A 83 -12.36 -8.37 -3.88
N PHE A 84 -12.18 -7.32 -3.09
CA PHE A 84 -11.98 -7.44 -1.64
C PHE A 84 -13.06 -6.63 -0.93
N TYR A 85 -13.90 -7.29 -0.14
CA TYR A 85 -15.03 -6.68 0.59
C TYR A 85 -15.96 -5.77 -0.25
N LYS A 86 -16.18 -6.10 -1.54
CA LYS A 86 -16.99 -5.29 -2.48
C LYS A 86 -16.46 -3.87 -2.70
N GLN A 87 -15.16 -3.65 -2.48
CA GLN A 87 -14.50 -2.36 -2.68
C GLN A 87 -13.49 -2.45 -3.82
N GLU A 88 -13.26 -1.32 -4.51
CA GLU A 88 -12.24 -1.23 -5.54
C GLU A 88 -10.86 -1.26 -4.88
N THR A 89 -10.30 -2.46 -4.85
CA THR A 89 -9.05 -2.75 -4.13
C THR A 89 -8.01 -3.26 -5.11
N TYR A 90 -6.79 -2.77 -4.94
CA TYR A 90 -5.66 -3.09 -5.78
C TYR A 90 -4.49 -3.52 -4.91
N PHE A 91 -3.87 -4.64 -5.28
CA PHE A 91 -2.74 -5.22 -4.58
C PHE A 91 -1.51 -5.27 -5.47
N ALA A 92 -0.34 -5.02 -4.89
CA ALA A 92 0.95 -5.19 -5.56
C ALA A 92 1.97 -5.82 -4.63
N THR A 93 2.84 -6.67 -5.20
CA THR A 93 3.91 -7.35 -4.48
C THR A 93 5.23 -6.65 -4.75
N PHE A 94 5.94 -6.27 -3.70
CA PHE A 94 7.25 -5.65 -3.74
C PHE A 94 8.27 -6.53 -3.00
N PRO A 95 9.04 -7.36 -3.72
CA PRO A 95 10.07 -8.21 -3.10
C PRO A 95 11.13 -7.40 -2.35
N TYR A 96 11.66 -7.90 -1.23
CA TYR A 96 12.74 -7.18 -0.53
C TYR A 96 14.01 -7.03 -1.40
N THR A 97 14.19 -7.90 -2.40
CA THR A 97 15.35 -7.91 -3.31
C THR A 97 15.46 -6.66 -4.18
N ILE A 98 14.38 -5.92 -4.42
CA ILE A 98 14.47 -4.64 -5.15
C ILE A 98 15.01 -3.50 -4.27
N GLY A 99 15.15 -3.72 -2.97
CA GLY A 99 15.71 -2.75 -2.03
C GLY A 99 14.66 -1.79 -1.45
N LEU A 100 14.77 -1.53 -0.14
CA LEU A 100 13.83 -0.67 0.60
C LEU A 100 13.80 0.77 0.08
N GLU A 101 14.91 1.27 -0.49
CA GLU A 101 14.95 2.61 -1.09
C GLU A 101 14.06 2.72 -2.34
N ILE A 102 14.01 1.67 -3.17
CA ILE A 102 13.12 1.63 -4.33
C ILE A 102 11.67 1.56 -3.88
N ILE A 103 11.36 0.69 -2.91
CA ILE A 103 10.03 0.58 -2.30
C ILE A 103 9.60 1.94 -1.74
N GLN A 104 10.51 2.64 -1.05
CA GLN A 104 10.26 3.97 -0.53
C GLN A 104 9.96 4.99 -1.63
N SER A 105 10.73 4.96 -2.72
CA SER A 105 10.49 5.82 -3.87
C SER A 105 9.13 5.55 -4.51
N THR A 106 8.71 4.28 -4.57
CA THR A 106 7.37 3.91 -5.07
C THR A 106 6.26 4.45 -4.18
N ILE A 107 6.41 4.39 -2.85
CA ILE A 107 5.45 5.01 -1.92
C ILE A 107 5.36 6.50 -2.20
N ASN A 108 6.49 7.19 -2.31
CA ASN A 108 6.51 8.63 -2.56
C ASN A 108 5.83 8.99 -3.89
N GLN A 109 6.10 8.21 -4.94
CA GLN A 109 5.45 8.37 -6.25
C GLN A 109 3.94 8.12 -6.17
N LEU A 110 3.47 7.10 -5.45
CA LEU A 110 2.04 6.88 -5.23
C LEU A 110 1.40 8.10 -4.55
N ILE A 111 2.01 8.62 -3.48
CA ILE A 111 1.50 9.79 -2.77
C ILE A 111 1.42 11.02 -3.69
N SER A 112 2.46 11.28 -4.49
CA SER A 112 2.48 12.45 -5.38
C SER A 112 1.60 12.28 -6.62
N GLU A 113 1.66 11.15 -7.31
CA GLU A 113 1.00 10.96 -8.62
C GLU A 113 -0.48 10.57 -8.47
N VAL A 114 -0.81 9.72 -7.49
CA VAL A 114 -2.17 9.22 -7.31
C VAL A 114 -2.99 10.17 -6.45
N TYR A 115 -2.42 10.65 -5.35
CA TYR A 115 -3.13 11.46 -4.38
C TYR A 115 -2.89 12.97 -4.54
N ASN A 116 -1.94 13.38 -5.37
CA ASN A 116 -1.56 14.79 -5.57
C ASN A 116 -1.21 15.49 -4.25
N LEU A 117 -0.46 14.80 -3.39
CA LEU A 117 -0.04 15.27 -2.07
C LEU A 117 1.49 15.36 -1.99
N GLU A 118 1.97 16.27 -1.16
CA GLU A 118 3.37 16.25 -0.73
C GLU A 118 3.56 15.16 0.33
N VAL A 119 4.63 14.39 0.22
CA VAL A 119 4.92 13.28 1.16
C VAL A 119 4.95 13.75 2.62
N MET A 120 5.45 14.96 2.88
CA MET A 120 5.52 15.54 4.24
C MET A 120 4.14 15.78 4.89
N THR A 121 3.06 15.79 4.11
CA THR A 121 1.68 15.95 4.58
C THR A 121 1.00 14.63 4.93
N THR A 122 1.74 13.52 4.84
CA THR A 122 1.23 12.19 5.19
C THR A 122 1.73 11.77 6.57
N ARG A 123 0.91 10.96 7.25
CA ARG A 123 1.26 10.34 8.53
C ARG A 123 1.37 8.84 8.34
N ALA A 124 2.21 8.19 9.14
CA ALA A 124 2.39 6.75 9.08
C ALA A 124 2.25 6.13 10.48
N THR A 125 1.62 4.96 10.57
CA THR A 125 1.60 4.16 11.81
C THR A 125 1.88 2.70 11.51
N LEU A 126 2.71 2.07 12.33
CA LEU A 126 2.95 0.63 12.31
C LEU A 126 2.25 -0.02 13.49
N LYS A 127 1.43 -1.04 13.23
CA LYS A 127 0.64 -1.77 14.23
C LYS A 127 0.73 -3.27 14.00
N ALA A 128 0.64 -4.05 15.07
CA ALA A 128 0.45 -5.51 15.03
C ALA A 128 -0.95 -5.85 15.57
N TYR A 129 -1.65 -6.79 14.92
CA TYR A 129 -3.04 -7.17 15.22
C TYR A 129 -3.20 -8.64 15.62
#